data_AF-A0A7J4TXX2-F1
#
_entry.id   AF-A0A7J4TXX2-F1
#
_cell.length_a   1.000
_cell.length_b   1.000
_cell.length_c   1.000
_cell.angle_alpha   90.00
_cell.angle_beta   90.00
_cell.angle_gamma   90.00
#
_symmetry.space_group_name_H-M   'P 1'
#
loop_
_entity.id
_entity.type
_entity.pdbx_description
1 polymer ?
#
loop_
_entity_poly.entity_id
_entity_poly.type
_entity_poly.pdbx_seq_one_letter_code
_entity_poly.pdbx_strand_id
1 'polypeptide(L)'
;MRCSATAAPQGFGTSPYDASMWLCEGSSSVVEQVTWSATTAEGLSVPLSQSSIMLTDNGTTSWSINASSWTPSPGRVDVTLSVHDGRGLVVDTRSWQATSRAAGWNLGIETFGIEDGEATVGVRRQGVSILGDTSCILTFSDGSVSKSILLDVTGAFAPSLRVDLTDLGFAEDALITAEVRCDVPFDVDDNMEDDAATAIYRGPSPLDLGPQGWLWALAALLVVGVGGRFLLPSQGPKPERNGQPQPKKSAAPVEGTEPTVPPETAPSEPVVSMIEEPTSEPPVPEDEPIQEEELVEEDGASGRLAMLRRELDGDPDAPQPTLEERMSRFFKD
;
A
#
# COMPACT_ATOMS: atom_id res chain seq x y z
N MET A 1 -33.99 -20.17 -12.64
CA MET A 1 -33.00 -19.26 -13.26
C MET A 1 -31.75 -19.26 -12.41
N ARG A 2 -30.60 -19.02 -13.03
CA ARG A 2 -29.33 -18.83 -12.34
C ARG A 2 -28.48 -17.84 -13.13
N CYS A 3 -27.87 -16.91 -12.42
CA CYS A 3 -26.88 -16.00 -12.96
C CYS A 3 -25.52 -16.25 -12.32
N SER A 4 -24.46 -16.03 -13.09
CA SER A 4 -23.08 -16.00 -12.62
C SER A 4 -22.47 -14.63 -12.92
N ALA A 5 -21.69 -14.11 -11.97
CA ALA A 5 -20.94 -12.87 -12.14
C ALA A 5 -19.74 -13.12 -13.08
N THR A 6 -19.48 -12.19 -14.00
CA THR A 6 -18.24 -12.16 -14.79
C THR A 6 -17.13 -11.47 -14.00
N ALA A 7 -15.87 -11.66 -14.39
CA ALA A 7 -14.77 -10.88 -13.82
C ALA A 7 -14.78 -9.45 -14.36
N ALA A 8 -14.49 -8.47 -13.50
CA ALA A 8 -14.27 -7.10 -13.92
C ALA A 8 -12.96 -6.97 -14.72
N PRO A 9 -12.90 -6.11 -15.75
CA PRO A 9 -11.65 -5.84 -16.44
C PRO A 9 -10.66 -5.10 -15.53
N GLN A 10 -9.36 -5.26 -15.78
CA GLN A 10 -8.31 -4.58 -14.99
C GLN A 10 -8.41 -3.05 -15.07
N GLY A 11 -8.87 -2.48 -16.18
CA GLY A 11 -9.08 -1.04 -16.36
C GLY A 11 -10.48 -0.53 -16.01
N PHE A 12 -11.26 -1.26 -15.20
CA PHE A 12 -12.58 -0.78 -14.79
C PHE A 12 -12.49 0.58 -14.09
N GLY A 13 -13.38 1.52 -14.44
CA GLY A 13 -13.41 2.89 -13.88
C GLY A 13 -12.64 3.94 -14.68
N THR A 14 -11.65 3.56 -15.51
CA THR A 14 -10.84 4.53 -16.27
C THR A 14 -11.54 5.07 -17.52
N SER A 15 -12.62 4.41 -17.94
CA SER A 15 -13.49 4.82 -19.04
C SER A 15 -14.91 4.31 -18.80
N PRO A 16 -15.94 4.85 -19.48
CA PRO A 16 -17.29 4.34 -19.39
C PRO A 16 -17.36 2.84 -19.66
N TYR A 17 -18.00 2.11 -18.75
CA TYR A 17 -18.07 0.65 -18.81
C TYR A 17 -19.29 0.17 -19.61
N ASP A 18 -19.02 -0.50 -20.72
CA ASP A 18 -19.97 -1.05 -21.67
C ASP A 18 -19.67 -2.54 -21.93
N ALA A 19 -19.86 -3.39 -20.93
CA ALA A 19 -19.61 -4.83 -21.05
C ALA A 19 -20.48 -5.69 -20.12
N SER A 20 -20.40 -7.01 -20.34
CA SER A 20 -21.15 -8.02 -19.57
C SER A 20 -20.68 -8.08 -18.12
N MET A 21 -21.64 -8.00 -17.19
CA MET A 21 -21.42 -8.14 -15.74
C MET A 21 -21.94 -9.48 -15.20
N TRP A 22 -22.98 -10.02 -15.83
CA TRP A 22 -23.52 -11.33 -15.48
C TRP A 22 -23.90 -12.14 -16.71
N LEU A 23 -23.75 -13.45 -16.61
CA LEU A 23 -24.28 -14.41 -17.55
C LEU A 23 -25.39 -15.19 -16.86
N CYS A 24 -26.59 -15.19 -17.45
CA CYS A 24 -27.76 -15.82 -16.87
C CYS A 24 -28.29 -16.92 -17.78
N GLU A 25 -28.87 -17.94 -17.15
CA GLU A 25 -29.64 -18.98 -17.81
C GLU A 25 -30.97 -19.22 -17.09
N GLY A 26 -32.01 -19.48 -17.87
CA GLY A 26 -33.36 -19.64 -17.36
C GLY A 26 -34.25 -20.40 -18.33
N SER A 27 -35.25 -21.06 -17.76
CA SER A 27 -36.33 -21.70 -18.50
C SER A 27 -37.64 -21.43 -17.79
N SER A 28 -38.74 -21.40 -18.54
CA SER A 28 -40.09 -21.33 -18.01
C SER A 28 -40.99 -22.35 -18.72
N SER A 29 -42.02 -22.81 -18.04
CA SER A 29 -43.07 -23.67 -18.61
C SER A 29 -44.14 -22.87 -19.34
N VAL A 30 -44.16 -21.55 -19.17
CA VAL A 30 -45.06 -20.60 -19.82
C VAL A 30 -44.26 -19.43 -20.37
N VAL A 31 -44.83 -18.70 -21.33
CA VAL A 31 -44.23 -17.45 -21.77
C VAL A 31 -44.34 -16.41 -20.65
N GLU A 32 -43.20 -15.96 -20.13
CA GLU A 32 -43.13 -15.04 -18.99
C GLU A 32 -42.06 -13.98 -19.20
N GLN A 33 -42.35 -12.74 -18.77
CA GLN A 33 -41.37 -11.67 -18.74
C GLN A 33 -40.56 -11.75 -17.46
N VAL A 34 -39.24 -11.75 -17.60
CA VAL A 34 -38.29 -11.71 -16.49
C VAL A 34 -37.65 -10.34 -16.52
N THR A 35 -37.57 -9.70 -15.36
CA THR A 35 -36.97 -8.37 -15.23
C THR A 35 -35.80 -8.42 -14.28
N TRP A 36 -34.90 -7.45 -14.37
CA TRP A 36 -33.77 -7.34 -13.46
C TRP A 36 -33.35 -5.91 -13.24
N SER A 37 -32.76 -5.67 -12.08
CA SER A 37 -32.15 -4.41 -11.68
C SER A 37 -30.82 -4.67 -10.99
N ALA A 38 -29.87 -3.78 -11.20
CA ALA A 38 -28.59 -3.79 -10.50
C ALA A 38 -28.43 -2.51 -9.68
N THR A 39 -28.01 -2.66 -8.43
CA THR A 39 -27.79 -1.55 -7.50
C THR A 39 -26.43 -1.69 -6.83
N THR A 40 -25.71 -0.59 -6.68
CA THR A 40 -24.47 -0.57 -5.89
C THR A 40 -24.77 -0.71 -4.39
N ALA A 41 -23.75 -0.96 -3.57
CA ALA A 41 -23.88 -1.01 -2.11
C ALA A 41 -24.41 0.31 -1.53
N GLU A 42 -24.14 1.44 -2.19
CA GLU A 42 -24.63 2.78 -1.82
C GLU A 42 -26.09 3.02 -2.29
N GLY A 43 -26.73 2.03 -2.91
CA GLY A 43 -28.10 2.12 -3.41
C GLY A 43 -28.25 2.83 -4.76
N LEU A 44 -27.15 3.12 -5.46
CA LEU A 44 -27.20 3.73 -6.79
C LEU A 44 -27.56 2.70 -7.85
N SER A 45 -28.46 3.05 -8.77
CA SER A 45 -28.82 2.16 -9.87
C SER A 45 -27.68 2.09 -10.89
N VAL A 46 -27.30 0.88 -11.29
CA VAL A 46 -26.35 0.66 -12.38
C VAL A 46 -27.10 0.74 -13.72
N PRO A 47 -26.65 1.56 -14.68
CA PRO A 47 -27.28 1.63 -15.99
C PRO A 47 -27.01 0.34 -16.75
N LEU A 48 -28.08 -0.37 -17.10
CA LEU A 48 -28.04 -1.62 -17.86
C LEU A 48 -28.54 -1.38 -19.28
N SER A 49 -27.89 -2.03 -20.25
CA SER A 49 -28.31 -1.99 -21.67
C SER A 49 -29.72 -2.54 -21.89
N GLN A 50 -30.14 -3.49 -21.06
CA GLN A 50 -31.46 -4.11 -21.03
C GLN A 50 -31.82 -4.44 -19.58
N SER A 51 -33.11 -4.46 -19.27
CA SER A 51 -33.64 -4.77 -17.93
C SER A 51 -34.70 -5.88 -17.95
N SER A 52 -34.96 -6.50 -19.10
CA SER A 52 -35.91 -7.60 -19.19
C SER A 52 -35.71 -8.49 -20.42
N ILE A 53 -36.19 -9.72 -20.32
CA ILE A 53 -36.28 -10.69 -21.42
C ILE A 53 -37.60 -11.44 -21.34
N MET A 54 -38.11 -11.91 -22.48
CA MET A 54 -39.20 -12.88 -22.53
C MET A 54 -38.62 -14.29 -22.55
N LEU A 55 -38.95 -15.10 -21.56
CA LEU A 55 -38.71 -16.54 -21.63
C LEU A 55 -39.87 -17.21 -22.36
N THR A 56 -39.54 -18.15 -23.24
CA THR A 56 -40.52 -18.95 -23.96
C THR A 56 -40.83 -20.23 -23.21
N ASP A 57 -42.04 -20.75 -23.41
CA ASP A 57 -42.35 -22.11 -23.02
C ASP A 57 -41.52 -23.06 -23.89
N ASN A 58 -40.80 -23.98 -23.25
CA ASN A 58 -40.05 -25.07 -23.90
C ASN A 58 -38.63 -24.73 -24.41
N GLY A 59 -37.77 -24.30 -23.49
CA GLY A 59 -36.32 -24.23 -23.72
C GLY A 59 -35.57 -23.61 -22.55
N THR A 60 -34.25 -23.81 -22.53
CA THR A 60 -33.35 -23.00 -21.70
C THR A 60 -32.81 -21.87 -22.57
N THR A 61 -33.02 -20.63 -22.13
CA THR A 61 -32.46 -19.42 -22.74
C THR A 61 -31.30 -18.95 -21.90
N SER A 62 -30.18 -18.64 -22.56
CA SER A 62 -29.06 -17.93 -21.95
C SER A 62 -28.99 -16.49 -22.47
N TRP A 63 -28.65 -15.56 -21.59
CA TRP A 63 -28.48 -14.14 -21.93
C TRP A 63 -27.41 -13.49 -21.06
N SER A 64 -26.83 -12.39 -21.53
CA SER A 64 -25.89 -11.59 -20.76
C SER A 64 -26.57 -10.30 -20.28
N ILE A 65 -26.25 -9.89 -19.06
CA ILE A 65 -26.65 -8.61 -18.50
C ILE A 65 -25.44 -7.68 -18.57
N ASN A 66 -25.54 -6.67 -19.43
CA ASN A 66 -24.44 -5.76 -19.70
C ASN A 66 -24.74 -4.38 -19.11
N ALA A 67 -23.74 -3.77 -18.49
CA ALA A 67 -23.76 -2.35 -18.18
C ALA A 67 -23.80 -1.51 -19.46
N SER A 68 -24.28 -0.28 -19.35
CA SER A 68 -24.28 0.69 -20.43
C SER A 68 -23.75 2.03 -19.95
N SER A 69 -22.62 2.45 -20.52
CA SER A 69 -21.93 3.71 -20.26
C SER A 69 -21.79 4.03 -18.77
N TRP A 70 -21.54 3.01 -17.95
CA TRP A 70 -21.49 3.19 -16.51
C TRP A 70 -20.14 3.79 -16.09
N THR A 71 -20.18 4.89 -15.34
CA THR A 71 -19.00 5.60 -14.84
C THR A 71 -19.07 5.68 -13.31
N PRO A 72 -18.68 4.62 -12.60
CA PRO A 72 -18.66 4.62 -11.14
C PRO A 72 -17.52 5.50 -10.61
N SER A 73 -17.74 6.10 -9.44
CA SER A 73 -16.69 6.80 -8.71
C SER A 73 -15.49 5.87 -8.42
N PRO A 74 -14.25 6.40 -8.36
CA PRO A 74 -13.08 5.60 -7.99
C PRO A 74 -13.25 4.95 -6.61
N GLY A 75 -12.80 3.70 -6.48
CA GLY A 75 -12.86 2.93 -5.25
C GLY A 75 -13.34 1.49 -5.46
N ARG A 76 -13.59 0.80 -4.36
CA ARG A 76 -14.24 -0.52 -4.41
C ARG A 76 -15.71 -0.35 -4.75
N VAL A 77 -16.19 -1.15 -5.69
CA VAL A 77 -17.58 -1.12 -6.14
C VAL A 77 -18.18 -2.51 -6.01
N ASP A 78 -19.18 -2.62 -5.15
CA ASP A 78 -19.97 -3.83 -4.95
C ASP A 78 -21.36 -3.61 -5.55
N VAL A 79 -21.76 -4.46 -6.49
CA VAL A 79 -23.03 -4.37 -7.19
C VAL A 79 -23.86 -5.61 -6.93
N THR A 80 -25.11 -5.42 -6.54
CA THR A 80 -26.08 -6.50 -6.37
C THR A 80 -27.06 -6.49 -7.53
N LEU A 81 -27.09 -7.58 -8.28
CA LEU A 81 -28.13 -7.92 -9.24
C LEU A 81 -29.31 -8.56 -8.51
N SER A 82 -30.52 -8.09 -8.79
CA SER A 82 -31.77 -8.75 -8.42
C SER A 82 -32.55 -9.08 -9.69
N VAL A 83 -32.88 -10.36 -9.85
CA VAL A 83 -33.70 -10.87 -10.96
C VAL A 83 -35.09 -11.18 -10.43
N HIS A 84 -36.11 -10.71 -11.12
CA HIS A 84 -37.51 -10.81 -10.75
C HIS A 84 -38.30 -11.60 -11.79
N ASP A 85 -39.22 -12.46 -11.33
CA ASP A 85 -40.20 -13.12 -12.18
C ASP A 85 -41.27 -12.13 -12.69
N GLY A 86 -42.22 -12.62 -13.50
CA GLY A 86 -43.31 -11.82 -14.06
C GLY A 86 -44.31 -11.31 -13.02
N ARG A 87 -44.20 -11.76 -11.76
CA ARG A 87 -44.98 -11.28 -10.61
C ARG A 87 -44.20 -10.28 -9.75
N GLY A 88 -42.94 -10.00 -10.10
CA GLY A 88 -42.04 -9.12 -9.36
C GLY A 88 -41.30 -9.79 -8.20
N LEU A 89 -41.42 -11.11 -8.02
CA LEU A 89 -40.74 -11.83 -6.95
C LEU A 89 -39.28 -12.10 -7.34
N VAL A 90 -38.37 -11.88 -6.39
CA VAL A 90 -36.94 -12.14 -6.61
C VAL A 90 -36.71 -13.64 -6.75
N VAL A 91 -36.11 -14.05 -7.86
CA VAL A 91 -35.81 -15.45 -8.20
C VAL A 91 -34.32 -15.79 -8.18
N ASP A 92 -33.44 -14.80 -8.32
CA ASP A 92 -32.00 -14.94 -8.11
C ASP A 92 -31.41 -13.58 -7.71
N THR A 93 -30.35 -13.63 -6.89
CA THR A 93 -29.59 -12.47 -6.46
C THR A 93 -28.11 -12.77 -6.60
N ARG A 94 -27.34 -11.87 -7.21
CA ARG A 94 -25.90 -12.06 -7.41
C ARG A 94 -25.12 -10.80 -7.15
N SER A 95 -24.03 -10.92 -6.42
CA SER A 95 -23.07 -9.83 -6.25
C SER A 95 -22.01 -9.89 -7.34
N TRP A 96 -21.58 -8.72 -7.79
CA TRP A 96 -20.44 -8.50 -8.67
C TRP A 96 -19.55 -7.45 -8.00
N GLN A 97 -18.26 -7.75 -7.88
CA GLN A 97 -17.31 -6.89 -7.20
C GLN A 97 -16.24 -6.43 -8.18
N ALA A 98 -15.89 -5.16 -8.10
CA ALA A 98 -14.83 -4.57 -8.88
C ALA A 98 -14.13 -3.44 -8.13
N THR A 99 -13.04 -2.97 -8.71
CA THR A 99 -12.33 -1.78 -8.27
C THR A 99 -12.35 -0.79 -9.42
N SER A 100 -13.10 0.29 -9.25
CA SER A 100 -13.11 1.43 -10.17
C SER A 100 -11.83 2.22 -9.94
N ARG A 101 -10.91 2.19 -10.90
CA ARG A 101 -9.65 2.95 -10.84
C ARG A 101 -9.88 4.40 -11.23
N ALA A 102 -9.15 5.29 -10.58
CA ALA A 102 -9.13 6.70 -10.95
C ALA A 102 -8.38 6.90 -12.28
N ALA A 103 -8.78 7.91 -13.06
CA ALA A 103 -8.12 8.32 -14.30
C ALA A 103 -8.04 9.85 -14.37
N GLY A 104 -7.14 10.39 -15.19
CA GLY A 104 -6.93 11.84 -15.30
C GLY A 104 -5.96 12.39 -14.25
N TRP A 105 -5.03 11.57 -13.78
CA TRP A 105 -3.99 11.93 -12.83
C TRP A 105 -2.66 11.26 -13.18
N ASN A 106 -1.57 11.86 -12.70
CA ASN A 106 -0.23 11.34 -12.89
C ASN A 106 0.63 11.60 -11.66
N LEU A 107 1.51 10.68 -11.32
CA LEU A 107 2.50 10.82 -10.26
C LEU A 107 3.82 10.16 -10.68
N GLY A 108 4.80 10.99 -11.00
CA GLY A 108 6.10 10.50 -11.48
C GLY A 108 7.27 11.10 -10.73
N ILE A 109 8.44 10.48 -10.86
CA ILE A 109 9.73 10.98 -10.39
C ILE A 109 10.30 11.89 -11.48
N GLU A 110 10.38 13.19 -11.19
CA GLU A 110 10.93 14.19 -12.13
C GLU A 110 12.44 14.36 -11.97
N THR A 111 12.96 14.25 -10.74
CA THR A 111 14.39 14.29 -10.47
C THR A 111 14.77 13.24 -9.45
N PHE A 112 15.86 12.52 -9.70
CA PHE A 112 16.46 11.61 -8.72
C PHE A 112 17.99 11.69 -8.82
N GLY A 113 18.63 11.91 -7.69
CA GLY A 113 20.09 11.93 -7.57
C GLY A 113 20.52 11.49 -6.17
N ILE A 114 21.75 10.97 -6.08
CA ILE A 114 22.38 10.58 -4.83
C ILE A 114 23.73 11.28 -4.75
N GLU A 115 23.94 12.04 -3.68
CA GLU A 115 25.19 12.75 -3.40
C GLU A 115 25.58 12.49 -1.94
N ASP A 116 26.81 12.02 -1.71
CA ASP A 116 27.39 11.74 -0.38
C ASP A 116 26.47 10.90 0.53
N GLY A 117 25.85 9.86 -0.03
CA GLY A 117 24.91 8.98 0.69
C GLY A 117 23.48 9.52 0.85
N GLU A 118 23.20 10.78 0.51
CA GLU A 118 21.86 11.38 0.57
C GLU A 118 21.17 11.34 -0.80
N ALA A 119 20.01 10.69 -0.86
CA ALA A 119 19.14 10.69 -2.03
C ALA A 119 18.23 11.92 -2.01
N THR A 120 18.20 12.67 -3.13
CA THR A 120 17.21 13.72 -3.38
C THR A 120 16.23 13.25 -4.45
N VAL A 121 14.95 13.22 -4.10
CA VAL A 121 13.85 12.82 -4.99
C VAL A 121 12.88 13.99 -5.16
N GLY A 122 12.63 14.37 -6.40
CA GLY A 122 11.62 15.36 -6.77
C GLY A 122 10.48 14.66 -7.49
N VAL A 123 9.28 14.76 -6.94
CA VAL A 123 8.09 14.12 -7.48
C VAL A 123 7.26 15.16 -8.22
N ARG A 124 6.74 14.80 -9.40
CA ARG A 124 5.78 15.57 -10.17
C ARG A 124 4.42 14.93 -10.06
N ARG A 125 3.38 15.77 -10.00
CA ARG A 125 2.00 15.32 -9.89
C ARG A 125 1.07 16.13 -10.80
N GLN A 126 0.06 15.48 -11.32
CA GLN A 126 -1.01 16.07 -12.14
C GLN A 126 -2.36 15.52 -11.65
N GLY A 127 -3.44 16.29 -11.81
CA GLY A 127 -4.78 15.83 -11.42
C GLY A 127 -4.99 15.72 -9.90
N VAL A 128 -4.28 16.50 -9.09
CA VAL A 128 -4.30 16.39 -7.61
C VAL A 128 -5.71 16.42 -7.00
N SER A 129 -6.65 17.13 -7.61
CA SER A 129 -8.02 17.26 -7.12
C SER A 129 -8.77 15.94 -6.98
N ILE A 130 -8.34 14.88 -7.67
CA ILE A 130 -8.96 13.55 -7.56
C ILE A 130 -8.24 12.60 -6.62
N LEU A 131 -7.03 12.94 -6.15
CA LEU A 131 -6.18 12.05 -5.35
C LEU A 131 -6.71 11.82 -3.92
N GLY A 132 -7.68 12.62 -3.45
CA GLY A 132 -8.30 12.44 -2.13
C GLY A 132 -7.26 12.29 -1.01
N ASP A 133 -7.49 11.33 -0.11
CA ASP A 133 -6.55 10.91 0.95
C ASP A 133 -5.76 9.66 0.52
N THR A 134 -5.18 9.66 -0.69
CA THR A 134 -4.39 8.52 -1.17
C THR A 134 -3.08 8.37 -0.41
N SER A 135 -2.69 7.12 -0.18
CA SER A 135 -1.41 6.73 0.42
C SER A 135 -0.49 6.27 -0.70
N CYS A 136 0.64 6.95 -0.85
CA CYS A 136 1.67 6.59 -1.82
C CYS A 136 2.95 6.14 -1.10
N ILE A 137 3.72 5.28 -1.74
CA ILE A 137 4.95 4.71 -1.23
C ILE A 137 6.04 4.96 -2.25
N LEU A 138 7.15 5.52 -1.79
CA LEU A 138 8.40 5.62 -2.52
C LEU A 138 9.33 4.49 -2.07
N THR A 139 9.76 3.66 -3.00
CA THR A 139 10.62 2.50 -2.73
C THR A 139 11.97 2.66 -3.41
N PHE A 140 13.05 2.50 -2.64
CA PHE A 140 14.42 2.43 -3.13
C PHE A 140 14.87 0.97 -3.13
N SER A 141 15.39 0.48 -4.25
CA SER A 141 15.91 -0.88 -4.33
C SER A 141 17.13 -1.01 -5.24
N ASP A 142 18.04 -1.92 -4.90
CA ASP A 142 19.18 -2.32 -5.75
C ASP A 142 19.05 -3.77 -6.27
N GLY A 143 17.88 -4.39 -6.03
CA GLY A 143 17.59 -5.79 -6.31
C GLY A 143 17.91 -6.75 -5.15
N SER A 144 18.75 -6.35 -4.18
CA SER A 144 19.07 -7.13 -2.98
C SER A 144 18.43 -6.55 -1.72
N VAL A 145 18.47 -5.23 -1.59
CA VAL A 145 17.88 -4.45 -0.51
C VAL A 145 16.72 -3.62 -1.08
N SER A 146 15.64 -3.54 -0.31
CA SER A 146 14.49 -2.68 -0.62
C SER A 146 14.08 -1.90 0.63
N LYS A 147 13.87 -0.60 0.48
CA LYS A 147 13.47 0.33 1.54
C LYS A 147 12.36 1.24 1.04
N SER A 148 11.30 1.37 1.82
CA SER A 148 10.09 2.10 1.42
C SER A 148 9.75 3.18 2.43
N ILE A 149 9.24 4.31 1.94
CA ILE A 149 8.83 5.46 2.75
C ILE A 149 7.44 5.90 2.29
N LEU A 150 6.57 6.23 3.24
CA LEU A 150 5.25 6.80 2.95
C LEU A 150 5.42 8.23 2.40
N LEU A 151 4.69 8.51 1.33
CA LEU A 151 4.71 9.77 0.60
C LEU A 151 3.33 10.41 0.64
N ASP A 152 3.24 11.60 1.22
CA ASP A 152 2.06 12.45 1.10
C ASP A 152 2.15 13.27 -0.20
N VAL A 153 1.26 12.96 -1.15
CA VAL A 153 1.17 13.61 -2.46
C VAL A 153 0.02 14.63 -2.54
N THR A 154 -0.75 14.77 -1.47
CA THR A 154 -2.01 15.54 -1.42
C THR A 154 -1.79 17.01 -1.03
N GLY A 155 -0.60 17.33 -0.49
CA GLY A 155 -0.24 18.68 -0.03
C GLY A 155 -0.34 19.79 -1.10
N ALA A 156 -0.15 21.04 -0.68
CA ALA A 156 -0.27 22.20 -1.60
C ALA A 156 0.78 22.20 -2.73
N PHE A 157 1.95 21.63 -2.48
CA PHE A 157 3.06 21.54 -3.43
C PHE A 157 3.44 20.09 -3.69
N ALA A 158 4.07 19.84 -4.84
CA ALA A 158 4.60 18.52 -5.13
C ALA A 158 5.76 18.20 -4.16
N PRO A 159 5.84 16.97 -3.62
CA PRO A 159 6.80 16.66 -2.59
C PRO A 159 8.22 16.55 -3.16
N SER A 160 9.18 17.02 -2.37
CA SER A 160 10.61 16.79 -2.59
C SER A 160 11.20 16.22 -1.30
N LEU A 161 11.86 15.09 -1.41
CA LEU A 161 12.38 14.33 -0.27
C LEU A 161 13.89 14.27 -0.33
N ARG A 162 14.48 14.31 0.86
CA ARG A 162 15.88 13.98 1.11
C ARG A 162 15.93 12.80 2.06
N VAL A 163 16.63 11.76 1.66
CA VAL A 163 16.68 10.48 2.39
C VAL A 163 18.13 10.06 2.52
N ASP A 164 18.60 9.90 3.76
CA ASP A 164 19.91 9.32 4.02
C ASP A 164 19.86 7.81 3.77
N LEU A 165 20.69 7.34 2.84
CA LEU A 165 20.79 5.93 2.45
C LEU A 165 21.95 5.20 3.13
N THR A 166 22.80 5.90 3.91
CA THR A 166 24.08 5.38 4.41
C THR A 166 23.94 4.13 5.26
N ASP A 167 22.94 4.09 6.14
CA ASP A 167 22.72 2.98 7.09
C ASP A 167 21.65 1.99 6.62
N LEU A 168 21.26 2.05 5.34
CA LEU A 168 20.18 1.23 4.80
C LEU A 168 20.66 -0.10 4.20
N GLY A 169 21.98 -0.32 4.13
CA GLY A 169 22.59 -1.58 3.70
C GLY A 169 22.81 -1.72 2.20
N PHE A 170 22.71 -0.62 1.44
CA PHE A 170 23.03 -0.61 0.01
C PHE A 170 24.54 -0.76 -0.22
N ALA A 171 24.93 -1.48 -1.27
CA ALA A 171 26.33 -1.63 -1.64
C ALA A 171 26.87 -0.36 -2.31
N GLU A 172 28.16 -0.08 -2.12
CA GLU A 172 28.85 1.00 -2.85
C GLU A 172 28.78 0.77 -4.38
N ASP A 173 28.62 1.86 -5.13
CA ASP A 173 28.44 1.88 -6.59
C ASP A 173 27.21 1.08 -7.09
N ALA A 174 26.26 0.72 -6.20
CA ALA A 174 25.03 0.05 -6.59
C ALA A 174 24.12 0.97 -7.43
N LEU A 175 23.43 0.40 -8.43
CA LEU A 175 22.39 1.10 -9.17
C LEU A 175 21.08 1.04 -8.37
N ILE A 176 20.73 2.13 -7.72
CA ILE A 176 19.47 2.25 -6.97
C ILE A 176 18.36 2.64 -7.93
N THR A 177 17.24 1.94 -7.84
CA THR A 177 15.97 2.28 -8.48
C THR A 177 15.03 2.85 -7.44
N ALA A 178 14.59 4.10 -7.63
CA ALA A 178 13.48 4.69 -6.91
C ALA A 178 12.20 4.46 -7.72
N GLU A 179 11.15 3.94 -7.08
CA GLU A 179 9.83 3.72 -7.70
C GLU A 179 8.74 4.31 -6.80
N VAL A 180 7.79 5.05 -7.38
CA VAL A 180 6.60 5.56 -6.69
C VAL A 180 5.37 4.76 -7.09
N ARG A 181 4.58 4.34 -6.10
CA ARG A 181 3.29 3.63 -6.29
C ARG A 181 2.30 4.12 -5.26
N CYS A 182 1.01 4.18 -5.61
CA CYS A 182 -0.05 4.48 -4.65
C CYS A 182 -0.98 3.29 -4.44
N ASP A 183 -1.81 3.38 -3.42
CA ASP A 183 -2.82 2.38 -3.12
C ASP A 183 -4.02 2.49 -4.07
N VAL A 184 -4.72 1.36 -4.22
CA VAL A 184 -6.02 1.28 -4.91
C VAL A 184 -6.99 2.33 -4.32
N PRO A 185 -7.70 3.15 -5.13
CA PRO A 185 -7.92 3.06 -6.58
C PRO A 185 -6.95 3.88 -7.44
N PHE A 186 -5.85 4.37 -6.87
CA PHE A 186 -4.80 5.15 -7.51
C PHE A 186 -3.54 4.30 -7.75
N ASP A 187 -3.69 2.98 -7.87
CA ASP A 187 -2.56 2.07 -8.07
C ASP A 187 -1.91 2.18 -9.46
N VAL A 188 -2.65 2.74 -10.43
CA VAL A 188 -2.22 2.94 -11.82
C VAL A 188 -2.61 4.35 -12.25
N ASP A 189 -1.64 5.10 -12.74
CA ASP A 189 -1.82 6.46 -13.25
C ASP A 189 -1.80 6.52 -14.78
N ASP A 190 -1.86 7.73 -15.34
CA ASP A 190 -1.94 7.93 -16.79
C ASP A 190 -0.59 7.74 -17.53
N ASN A 191 0.56 7.74 -16.82
CA ASN A 191 1.89 7.59 -17.42
C ASN A 191 2.86 6.79 -16.52
N MET A 192 2.82 5.47 -16.66
CA MET A 192 3.70 4.58 -15.90
C MET A 192 5.21 4.71 -16.23
N GLU A 193 5.57 5.44 -17.29
CA GLU A 193 6.98 5.59 -17.71
C GLU A 193 7.78 6.51 -16.78
N ASP A 194 7.12 7.41 -16.04
CA ASP A 194 7.77 8.29 -15.06
C ASP A 194 7.66 7.82 -13.61
N ASP A 195 7.11 6.64 -13.34
CA ASP A 195 6.98 6.06 -11.99
C ASP A 195 8.34 5.70 -11.35
N ALA A 196 9.38 5.53 -12.17
CA ALA A 196 10.66 5.03 -11.72
C ALA A 196 11.84 5.84 -12.28
N ALA A 197 12.88 6.00 -11.44
CA ALA A 197 14.14 6.62 -11.82
C ALA A 197 15.32 5.84 -11.21
N THR A 198 16.50 5.93 -11.82
CA THR A 198 17.69 5.25 -11.33
C THR A 198 18.85 6.21 -11.08
N ALA A 199 19.66 5.93 -10.07
CA ALA A 199 20.87 6.66 -9.74
C ALA A 199 21.91 5.72 -9.12
N ILE A 200 23.19 6.04 -9.29
CA ILE A 200 24.29 5.26 -8.69
C ILE A 200 24.49 5.73 -7.26
N TYR A 201 24.45 4.81 -6.31
CA TYR A 201 24.76 5.09 -4.92
C TYR A 201 26.27 5.27 -4.74
N ARG A 202 26.65 6.43 -4.21
CA ARG A 202 27.99 6.69 -3.72
C ARG A 202 27.85 7.10 -2.27
N GLY A 203 28.33 6.24 -1.37
CA GLY A 203 28.32 6.53 0.05
C GLY A 203 29.24 7.71 0.39
N PRO A 204 29.13 8.23 1.62
CA PRO A 204 29.99 9.30 2.09
C PRO A 204 31.45 8.86 1.98
N SER A 205 32.24 9.63 1.23
CA SER A 205 33.63 9.26 1.00
C SER A 205 34.40 9.23 2.34
N PRO A 206 35.13 8.15 2.67
CA PRO A 206 35.83 8.02 3.96
C PRO A 206 36.99 9.01 4.12
N LEU A 207 37.25 9.82 3.09
CA LEU A 207 38.27 10.85 3.03
C LEU A 207 37.68 12.26 3.02
N ASP A 208 36.37 12.44 3.22
CA ASP A 208 35.81 13.77 3.46
C ASP A 208 36.24 14.25 4.85
N LEU A 209 37.43 14.84 4.91
CA LEU A 209 37.99 15.43 6.11
C LEU A 209 37.35 16.81 6.41
N GLY A 210 36.26 17.17 5.73
CA GLY A 210 35.57 18.45 5.84
C GLY A 210 36.45 19.64 5.41
N PRO A 211 35.95 20.88 5.56
CA PRO A 211 36.67 22.09 5.11
C PRO A 211 38.00 22.34 5.85
N GLN A 212 38.24 21.67 6.98
CA GLN A 212 39.48 21.75 7.75
C GLN A 212 40.39 20.52 7.59
N GLY A 213 40.04 19.59 6.72
CA GLY A 213 40.77 18.33 6.57
C GLY A 213 42.23 18.45 6.16
N TRP A 214 42.51 19.48 5.36
CA TRP A 214 43.86 19.84 4.95
C TRP A 214 44.75 20.25 6.14
N LEU A 215 44.18 20.79 7.23
CA LEU A 215 44.92 21.10 8.46
C LEU A 215 45.37 19.83 9.17
N TRP A 216 44.52 18.82 9.24
CA TRP A 216 44.85 17.52 9.82
C TRP A 216 45.89 16.76 8.98
N ALA A 217 45.76 16.82 7.65
CA ALA A 217 46.76 16.26 6.73
C ALA A 217 48.12 16.96 6.88
N LEU A 218 48.15 18.30 7.00
CA LEU A 218 49.37 19.06 7.29
C LEU A 218 49.96 18.73 8.66
N ALA A 219 49.13 18.63 9.69
CA ALA A 219 49.57 18.27 11.03
C ALA A 219 50.22 16.88 11.05
N ALA A 220 49.61 15.89 10.40
CA ALA A 220 50.18 14.55 10.26
C ALA A 220 51.53 14.57 9.51
N LEU A 221 51.63 15.33 8.43
CA LEU A 221 52.87 15.47 7.66
C LEU A 221 53.98 16.16 8.46
N LEU A 222 53.63 17.14 9.30
CA LEU A 222 54.58 17.85 10.17
C LEU A 222 55.12 16.92 11.27
N VAL A 223 54.25 16.11 11.88
CA VAL A 223 54.64 15.10 12.88
C VAL A 223 55.58 14.06 12.28
N VAL A 224 55.29 13.54 11.08
CA VAL A 224 56.18 12.57 10.39
C VAL A 224 57.49 13.22 9.95
N GLY A 225 57.46 14.47 9.45
CA GLY A 225 58.66 15.18 9.00
C GLY A 225 59.63 15.53 10.12
N VAL A 226 59.11 15.92 11.29
CA VAL A 226 59.93 16.27 12.47
C VAL A 226 60.31 15.02 13.27
N GLY A 227 59.37 14.10 13.48
CA GLY A 227 59.59 12.85 14.21
C GLY A 227 60.47 11.85 13.45
N GLY A 228 60.34 11.76 12.12
CA GLY A 228 61.14 10.88 11.27
C GLY A 228 62.61 11.28 11.19
N ARG A 229 62.95 12.56 11.41
CA ARG A 229 64.35 13.01 11.53
C ARG A 229 64.99 12.68 12.87
N PHE A 230 64.21 12.38 13.90
CA PHE A 230 64.72 12.08 15.24
C PHE A 230 64.95 10.58 15.48
N LEU A 231 64.41 9.71 14.61
CA LEU A 231 64.45 8.25 14.78
C LEU A 231 65.29 7.49 13.74
N LEU A 232 65.90 8.16 12.74
CA LEU A 232 66.87 7.50 11.86
C LEU A 232 68.29 7.60 12.43
N PRO A 233 68.94 6.49 12.83
CA PRO A 233 70.34 6.52 13.19
C PRO A 233 71.19 6.85 11.96
N SER A 234 72.00 7.89 12.07
CA SER A 234 72.98 8.32 11.07
C SER A 234 73.90 7.15 10.69
N GLN A 235 73.74 6.60 9.48
CA GLN A 235 74.71 5.66 8.92
C GLN A 235 76.01 6.42 8.61
N GLY A 236 77.02 6.22 9.45
CA GLY A 236 78.39 6.68 9.22
C GLY A 236 79.09 5.90 8.09
N PRO A 237 80.18 6.44 7.52
CA PRO A 237 80.76 5.95 6.27
C PRO A 237 81.54 4.63 6.42
N LYS A 238 81.49 3.83 5.35
CA LYS A 238 82.21 2.55 5.16
C LYS A 238 83.73 2.69 5.31
N PRO A 239 84.42 1.66 5.84
CA PRO A 239 85.80 1.37 5.45
C PRO A 239 85.86 0.11 4.56
N GLU A 240 86.60 0.22 3.45
CA GLU A 240 87.15 -0.90 2.70
C GLU A 240 88.16 -1.68 3.55
N ARG A 241 88.14 -3.02 3.51
CA ARG A 241 89.36 -3.81 3.24
C ARG A 241 89.07 -5.26 2.84
N ASN A 242 89.20 -5.48 1.53
CA ASN A 242 89.86 -6.58 0.82
C ASN A 242 90.08 -7.94 1.53
N GLY A 243 89.59 -9.01 0.87
CA GLY A 243 89.99 -10.40 1.13
C GLY A 243 89.02 -11.43 0.54
N GLN A 244 89.30 -11.95 -0.65
CA GLN A 244 88.69 -13.13 -1.27
C GLN A 244 89.85 -14.07 -1.67
N PRO A 245 89.76 -15.42 -1.54
CA PRO A 245 88.98 -16.23 -2.49
C PRO A 245 88.19 -17.43 -1.93
N GLN A 246 87.23 -17.86 -2.76
CA GLN A 246 86.18 -18.89 -2.62
C GLN A 246 86.69 -20.32 -2.30
N PRO A 247 85.77 -21.28 -2.02
CA PRO A 247 85.29 -22.11 -3.14
C PRO A 247 83.79 -22.52 -3.12
N LYS A 248 83.22 -22.40 -4.32
CA LYS A 248 82.22 -23.18 -5.09
C LYS A 248 81.35 -24.33 -4.48
N LYS A 249 80.07 -24.25 -4.89
CA LYS A 249 79.13 -25.25 -5.46
C LYS A 249 78.48 -26.31 -4.54
N SER A 250 77.14 -26.32 -4.50
CA SER A 250 76.24 -27.26 -5.24
C SER A 250 74.82 -27.24 -4.61
N ALA A 251 73.79 -26.87 -5.39
CA ALA A 251 72.61 -27.68 -5.77
C ALA A 251 71.62 -28.09 -4.65
N ALA A 252 70.34 -27.79 -4.89
CA ALA A 252 69.13 -28.22 -4.15
C ALA A 252 68.88 -29.75 -4.27
N PRO A 253 67.72 -30.35 -3.88
CA PRO A 253 66.62 -29.98 -2.95
C PRO A 253 66.26 -31.13 -1.96
N VAL A 254 65.48 -30.90 -0.89
CA VAL A 254 64.66 -31.99 -0.30
C VAL A 254 63.36 -31.43 0.31
N GLU A 255 62.28 -32.06 -0.14
CA GLU A 255 60.87 -31.97 0.19
C GLU A 255 60.51 -32.85 1.40
N GLY A 256 59.40 -32.56 2.09
CA GLY A 256 58.83 -33.34 3.20
C GLY A 256 59.01 -32.62 4.54
N THR A 257 57.98 -32.33 5.33
CA THR A 257 56.82 -33.18 5.66
C THR A 257 55.65 -32.31 6.14
N GLU A 258 54.46 -32.74 5.70
CA GLU A 258 53.10 -32.39 6.15
C GLU A 258 52.92 -32.40 7.68
N PRO A 259 51.84 -31.79 8.23
CA PRO A 259 50.69 -32.65 8.51
C PRO A 259 49.31 -32.00 8.32
N THR A 260 48.45 -32.77 7.64
CA THR A 260 47.16 -33.28 8.15
C THR A 260 46.00 -32.31 8.36
N VAL A 261 44.95 -32.55 7.57
CA VAL A 261 43.56 -32.07 7.63
C VAL A 261 42.68 -33.28 8.06
N PRO A 262 41.37 -33.18 8.38
CA PRO A 262 40.61 -32.53 9.46
C PRO A 262 39.84 -33.58 10.33
N PRO A 263 38.86 -33.19 11.17
CA PRO A 263 37.46 -33.49 10.81
C PRO A 263 36.53 -32.28 11.04
N GLU A 264 35.73 -31.88 10.05
CA GLU A 264 34.31 -32.27 9.85
C GLU A 264 33.40 -31.79 11.00
N THR A 265 32.63 -30.74 10.74
CA THR A 265 31.47 -30.35 11.54
C THR A 265 30.34 -29.96 10.60
N ALA A 266 29.16 -30.51 10.87
CA ALA A 266 27.95 -30.52 10.06
C ALA A 266 27.41 -29.12 9.71
N PRO A 267 26.60 -29.01 8.63
CA PRO A 267 26.01 -27.75 8.20
C PRO A 267 24.86 -27.35 9.14
N SER A 268 24.94 -26.16 9.73
CA SER A 268 23.84 -25.52 10.44
C SER A 268 22.84 -24.95 9.43
N GLU A 269 21.59 -25.36 9.62
CA GLU A 269 20.37 -24.98 8.89
C GLU A 269 20.10 -23.46 8.92
N PRO A 270 19.33 -22.93 7.94
CA PRO A 270 18.96 -21.52 7.93
C PRO A 270 18.02 -21.19 9.10
N VAL A 271 18.44 -20.23 9.92
CA VAL A 271 17.61 -19.66 10.98
C VAL A 271 16.55 -18.77 10.32
N VAL A 272 15.35 -19.31 10.15
CA VAL A 272 14.13 -18.53 9.92
C VAL A 272 13.80 -17.83 11.24
N SER A 273 13.98 -16.51 11.32
CA SER A 273 13.42 -15.74 12.44
C SER A 273 11.93 -15.65 12.23
N MET A 274 11.19 -16.34 13.10
CA MET A 274 9.75 -16.27 13.20
C MET A 274 9.33 -14.83 13.52
N ILE A 275 8.36 -14.32 12.74
CA ILE A 275 7.53 -13.20 13.14
C ILE A 275 6.68 -13.70 14.30
N GLU A 276 6.85 -13.06 15.45
CA GLU A 276 6.02 -13.25 16.63
C GLU A 276 4.62 -12.70 16.29
N GLU A 277 3.65 -13.59 16.12
CA GLU A 277 2.24 -13.22 16.07
C GLU A 277 1.87 -12.56 17.41
N PRO A 278 1.33 -11.33 17.43
CA PRO A 278 0.71 -10.82 18.64
C PRO A 278 -0.54 -11.67 18.89
N THR A 279 -0.49 -12.47 19.95
CA THR A 279 -1.66 -13.11 20.57
C THR A 279 -2.70 -12.02 20.86
N SER A 280 -3.83 -12.07 20.16
CA SER A 280 -4.99 -11.22 20.45
C SER A 280 -5.68 -11.75 21.71
N GLU A 281 -5.37 -11.16 22.85
CA GLU A 281 -6.22 -11.26 24.04
C GLU A 281 -7.51 -10.45 23.77
N PRO A 282 -8.72 -10.99 24.02
CA PRO A 282 -9.95 -10.24 23.82
C PRO A 282 -10.05 -9.12 24.87
N PRO A 283 -10.46 -7.89 24.49
CA PRO A 283 -10.66 -6.82 25.46
C PRO A 283 -11.82 -7.17 26.39
N VAL A 284 -11.55 -7.11 27.69
CA VAL A 284 -12.57 -7.02 28.75
C VAL A 284 -13.29 -5.67 28.57
N PRO A 285 -14.63 -5.63 28.50
CA PRO A 285 -15.33 -4.35 28.42
C PRO A 285 -15.19 -3.61 29.76
N GLU A 286 -14.56 -2.44 29.71
CA GLU A 286 -14.64 -1.44 30.78
C GLU A 286 -16.00 -0.73 30.66
N ASP A 287 -16.81 -0.81 31.72
CA ASP A 287 -18.05 -0.05 31.86
C ASP A 287 -17.72 1.45 31.91
N GLU A 288 -18.03 2.19 30.85
CA GLU A 288 -18.09 3.65 30.93
C GLU A 288 -19.35 4.09 31.69
N PRO A 289 -19.25 5.12 32.56
CA PRO A 289 -20.39 5.66 33.27
C PRO A 289 -21.38 6.30 32.29
N ILE A 290 -22.62 5.82 32.37
CA ILE A 290 -23.80 6.38 31.71
C ILE A 290 -23.85 7.89 32.00
N GLN A 291 -23.66 8.71 30.97
CA GLN A 291 -24.02 10.11 31.02
C GLN A 291 -25.54 10.19 31.02
N GLU A 292 -26.10 10.73 32.11
CA GLU A 292 -27.52 11.09 32.19
C GLU A 292 -27.79 12.14 31.10
N GLU A 293 -28.39 11.72 29.98
CA GLU A 293 -28.91 12.64 28.98
C GLU A 293 -30.07 13.43 29.62
N GLU A 294 -29.84 14.73 29.73
CA GLU A 294 -30.82 15.74 30.11
C GLU A 294 -32.05 15.61 29.19
N LEU A 295 -33.21 15.32 29.80
CA LEU A 295 -34.51 15.20 29.15
C LEU A 295 -34.87 16.51 28.41
N VAL A 296 -34.53 16.59 27.13
CA VAL A 296 -35.13 17.54 26.21
C VAL A 296 -36.48 16.94 25.80
N GLU A 297 -37.58 17.57 26.21
CA GLU A 297 -38.92 17.26 25.71
C GLU A 297 -39.00 17.58 24.21
N GLU A 298 -38.60 16.64 23.36
CA GLU A 298 -38.89 16.69 21.92
C GLU A 298 -40.33 16.21 21.68
N ASP A 299 -41.22 17.17 21.46
CA ASP A 299 -42.62 16.96 21.07
C ASP A 299 -42.72 16.56 19.56
N GLY A 300 -41.98 15.52 19.18
CA GLY A 300 -41.92 14.95 17.84
C GLY A 300 -42.49 13.51 17.78
N ALA A 301 -42.70 12.99 16.57
CA ALA A 301 -43.27 11.65 16.34
C ALA A 301 -42.51 10.50 17.06
N SER A 302 -41.22 10.69 17.35
CA SER A 302 -40.38 9.76 18.13
C SER A 302 -40.75 9.75 19.63
N GLY A 303 -40.99 10.92 20.23
CA GLY A 303 -41.39 11.04 21.64
C GLY A 303 -42.74 10.40 21.93
N ARG A 304 -43.68 10.43 20.96
CA ARG A 304 -45.00 9.79 21.08
C ARG A 304 -44.93 8.27 21.21
N LEU A 305 -44.00 7.62 20.49
CA LEU A 305 -43.79 6.16 20.57
C LEU A 305 -43.05 5.75 21.84
N ALA A 306 -42.10 6.57 22.30
CA ALA A 306 -41.42 6.35 23.57
C ALA A 306 -42.40 6.39 24.76
N MET A 307 -43.37 7.30 24.73
CA MET A 307 -44.42 7.41 25.75
C MET A 307 -45.38 6.20 25.72
N LEU A 308 -45.82 5.78 24.53
CA LEU A 308 -46.67 4.58 24.36
C LEU A 308 -46.00 3.29 24.86
N ARG A 309 -44.68 3.16 24.66
CA ARG A 309 -43.93 2.01 25.15
C ARG A 309 -43.89 1.97 26.67
N ARG A 310 -43.72 3.13 27.31
CA ARG A 310 -43.71 3.28 28.77
C ARG A 310 -45.07 3.00 29.42
N GLU A 311 -46.17 3.37 28.75
CA GLU A 311 -47.52 2.98 29.18
C GLU A 311 -47.78 1.47 29.08
N LEU A 312 -47.26 0.80 28.04
CA LEU A 312 -47.43 -0.64 27.86
C LEU A 312 -46.64 -1.46 28.89
N ASP A 313 -45.47 -0.97 29.30
CA ASP A 313 -44.61 -1.60 30.30
C ASP A 313 -45.09 -1.37 31.75
N GLY A 314 -46.17 -0.62 31.96
CA GLY A 314 -46.85 -0.51 33.25
C GLY A 314 -46.07 0.22 34.34
N ASP A 315 -45.25 1.21 33.96
CA ASP A 315 -44.44 2.01 34.87
C ASP A 315 -45.33 2.86 35.82
N PRO A 316 -45.29 2.64 37.14
CA PRO A 316 -46.15 3.34 38.11
C PRO A 316 -45.81 4.83 38.28
N ASP A 317 -44.64 5.28 37.84
CA ASP A 317 -44.18 6.67 37.95
C ASP A 317 -44.31 7.46 36.63
N ALA A 318 -44.94 6.89 35.60
CA ALA A 318 -45.20 7.60 34.35
C ALA A 318 -46.25 8.70 34.55
N PRO A 319 -45.99 9.96 34.11
CA PRO A 319 -46.98 11.03 34.17
C PRO A 319 -48.19 10.66 33.29
N GLN A 320 -49.36 10.45 33.92
CA GLN A 320 -50.59 10.19 33.16
C GLN A 320 -51.23 11.52 32.75
N PRO A 321 -51.25 11.87 31.45
CA PRO A 321 -51.89 13.09 31.00
C PRO A 321 -53.41 13.00 31.23
N THR A 322 -54.01 14.11 31.64
CA THR A 322 -55.44 14.20 31.86
C THR A 322 -56.23 14.00 30.56
N LEU A 323 -57.51 13.61 30.64
CA LEU A 323 -58.34 13.39 29.46
C LEU A 323 -58.43 14.64 28.56
N GLU A 324 -58.40 15.84 29.18
CA GLU A 324 -58.40 17.11 28.47
C GLU A 324 -57.10 17.36 27.70
N GLU A 325 -55.94 17.03 28.29
CA GLU A 325 -54.64 17.09 27.60
C GLU A 325 -54.59 16.09 26.43
N ARG A 326 -55.13 14.88 26.60
CA ARG A 326 -55.22 13.86 25.53
C ARG A 326 -56.10 14.33 24.37
N MET A 327 -57.22 15.01 24.66
CA MET A 327 -58.09 15.57 23.62
C MET A 327 -57.43 16.75 22.91
N SER A 328 -56.73 17.63 23.64
CA SER A 328 -56.05 18.78 23.04
C SER A 328 -54.88 18.40 22.11
N ARG A 329 -54.17 17.30 22.41
CA ARG A 329 -53.05 16.77 21.61
C ARG A 329 -53.49 15.94 20.39
N PHE A 330 -54.77 15.53 20.33
CA PHE A 330 -55.31 14.82 19.17
C PHE A 330 -55.75 15.78 18.04
N PHE A 331 -56.06 17.04 18.38
CA PHE A 331 -56.54 18.05 17.44
C PHE A 331 -55.50 19.14 17.10
N LYS A 332 -54.25 18.96 17.51
CA LYS A 332 -53.11 19.76 17.05
C LYS A 332 -52.29 18.92 16.07
N ASP A 333 -52.11 19.45 14.86
CA ASP A 333 -51.39 18.84 13.73
C ASP A 333 -49.97 18.39 14.09
#